data_AF-A0A7Y3ED00-F1
#
_entry.id   AF-A0A7Y3ED00-F1
#
_cell.length_a   1.000
_cell.length_b   1.000
_cell.length_c   1.000
_cell.angle_alpha   90.00
_cell.angle_beta   90.00
_cell.angle_gamma   90.00
#
_symmetry.space_group_name_H-M   'P 1'
#
loop_
_entity.id
_entity.type
_entity.pdbx_description
1 polymer ?
#
loop_
_entity_poly.entity_id
_entity_poly.type
_entity_poly.pdbx_seq_one_letter_code
_entity_poly.pdbx_strand_id
1 'polypeptide(L)'
;MSSSNARRFAVEALVIIASILIAFALDAWWDNRQERARIAELLSAVADDFEREVAVLDSIVAANRGRYVVETAFLRATDAGAATVSADSIARLAAMTEDHQIYDPSFGALSALLSSGGLESVDDPDLRRRLAGWPAELLDLEWEQRQAFDAVDGVLESLIQLGLMSRVESIDEYWPTRVEASLRSPSHRERESLLNLMYRLYTDDLVRIRRRAVDLAARIRSYLEGA
;
A
#
# COMPACT_ATOMS: atom_id res chain seq x y z
N MET A 1 52.77 46.23 37.67
CA MET A 1 52.37 45.86 36.29
C MET A 1 51.21 46.77 35.89
N SER A 2 51.40 47.57 34.83
CA SER A 2 50.43 48.60 34.41
C SER A 2 49.09 47.97 34.02
N SER A 3 47.99 48.42 34.62
CA SER A 3 46.61 47.94 34.38
C SER A 3 46.17 48.01 32.91
N SER A 4 46.84 48.86 32.11
CA SER A 4 46.62 48.99 30.67
C SER A 4 46.98 47.73 29.87
N ASN A 5 48.04 47.02 30.24
CA ASN A 5 48.51 45.84 29.51
C ASN A 5 47.60 44.61 29.76
N ALA A 6 47.07 44.48 30.98
CA ALA A 6 46.15 43.38 31.33
C ALA A 6 44.82 43.50 30.56
N ARG A 7 44.28 44.72 30.40
CA ARG A 7 43.07 44.96 29.62
C ARG A 7 43.27 44.63 28.15
N ARG A 8 44.43 44.99 27.58
CA ARG A 8 44.76 44.67 26.18
C ARG A 8 44.85 43.16 25.96
N PHE A 9 45.50 42.43 26.87
CA PHE A 9 45.62 40.98 26.79
C PHE A 9 44.25 40.28 26.91
N ALA A 10 43.37 40.76 27.79
CA ALA A 10 42.02 40.21 27.93
C ALA A 10 41.18 40.40 26.66
N VAL A 11 41.27 41.57 26.02
CA VAL A 11 40.60 41.83 24.73
C VAL A 11 41.16 40.94 23.63
N GLU A 12 42.48 40.76 23.57
CA GLU A 12 43.13 39.90 22.58
C GLU A 12 42.72 38.43 22.74
N ALA A 13 42.70 37.91 23.97
CA ALA A 13 42.21 36.58 24.27
C ALA A 13 40.72 36.41 23.91
N LEU A 14 39.88 37.41 24.23
CA LEU A 14 38.45 37.41 23.88
C LEU A 14 38.26 37.34 22.35
N VAL A 15 39.04 38.11 21.59
CA VAL A 15 38.98 38.13 20.11
C VAL A 15 39.35 36.76 19.55
N ILE A 16 40.39 36.10 20.08
CA ILE A 16 40.79 34.75 19.65
C ILE A 16 39.66 33.75 19.92
N ILE A 17 39.10 33.76 21.14
CA ILE A 17 38.00 32.87 21.53
C ILE A 17 36.77 33.11 20.64
N ALA A 18 36.38 34.37 20.44
CA ALA A 18 35.25 34.73 19.60
C ALA A 18 35.45 34.27 18.15
N SER A 19 36.66 34.40 17.61
CA SER A 19 36.98 33.96 16.24
C SER A 19 36.83 32.45 16.08
N ILE A 20 37.31 31.67 17.06
CA ILE A 20 37.18 30.19 17.06
C ILE A 20 35.71 29.78 17.19
N LEU A 21 34.95 30.42 18.08
CA LEU A 21 33.52 30.12 18.26
C LEU A 21 32.71 30.45 17.01
N ILE A 22 33.01 31.57 16.34
CA ILE A 22 32.36 31.93 15.06
C ILE A 22 32.68 30.90 13.98
N ALA A 23 33.93 30.44 13.89
CA ALA A 23 34.31 29.40 12.93
C ALA A 23 33.50 28.11 13.14
N PHE A 24 33.41 27.61 14.37
CA PHE A 24 32.59 26.43 14.69
C PHE A 24 31.09 26.66 14.46
N ALA A 25 30.59 27.86 14.73
CA ALA A 25 29.19 28.18 14.48
C ALA A 25 28.85 28.18 12.99
N LEU A 26 29.76 28.69 12.14
CA LEU A 26 29.59 28.67 10.69
C LEU A 26 29.64 27.24 10.13
N ASP A 27 30.57 26.42 10.63
CA ASP A 27 30.72 25.02 10.23
C ASP A 27 29.44 24.22 10.57
N ALA A 28 28.98 24.30 11.83
CA ALA A 28 27.75 23.65 12.27
C ALA A 28 26.50 24.15 11.53
N TRP A 29 26.45 25.43 11.18
CA TRP A 29 25.35 25.99 10.38
C TRP A 29 25.35 25.44 8.95
N TRP A 30 26.53 25.31 8.33
CA TRP A 30 26.68 24.77 6.99
C TRP A 30 26.28 23.30 6.94
N ASP A 31 26.76 22.49 7.88
CA ASP A 31 26.40 21.07 8.00
C ASP A 31 24.89 20.88 8.18
N ASN A 32 24.26 21.66 9.06
CA ASN A 32 22.80 21.61 9.24
C ASN A 32 22.05 22.00 7.95
N ARG A 33 22.58 22.96 7.18
CA ARG A 33 21.99 23.34 5.88
C ARG A 33 22.11 22.22 4.85
N GLN A 34 23.24 21.53 4.78
CA GLN A 34 23.42 20.39 3.88
C GLN A 34 22.52 19.23 4.26
N GLU A 35 22.41 18.90 5.55
CA GLU A 35 21.53 17.82 6.01
C GLU A 35 20.06 18.12 5.73
N ARG A 36 19.61 19.37 5.93
CA ARG A 36 18.24 19.79 5.56
C ARG A 36 17.96 19.62 4.07
N ALA A 37 18.91 19.97 3.20
CA ALA A 37 18.77 19.79 1.76
C ALA A 37 18.66 18.30 1.40
N ARG A 38 19.52 17.45 1.97
CA ARG A 38 19.51 16.00 1.77
C ARG A 38 18.18 15.36 2.20
N ILE A 39 17.67 15.76 3.36
CA ILE A 39 16.39 15.27 3.89
C ILE A 39 15.21 15.75 3.03
N ALA A 40 15.25 16.98 2.53
CA ALA A 40 14.22 17.49 1.62
C ALA A 40 14.19 16.69 0.30
N GLU A 41 15.35 16.38 -0.28
CA GLU A 41 15.45 15.52 -1.47
C GLU A 41 14.89 14.13 -1.20
N LEU A 42 15.24 13.52 -0.06
CA LEU A 42 14.75 12.18 0.30
C LEU A 42 13.24 12.17 0.54
N LEU A 43 12.71 13.16 1.26
CA LEU A 43 11.26 13.31 1.46
C LEU A 43 10.53 13.55 0.13
N SER A 44 11.11 14.30 -0.81
CA SER A 44 10.54 14.44 -2.14
C SER A 44 10.43 13.09 -2.84
N ALA A 45 11.47 12.26 -2.79
CA ALA A 45 11.43 10.92 -3.36
C ALA A 45 10.40 10.01 -2.65
N VAL A 46 10.20 10.16 -1.34
CA VAL A 46 9.13 9.47 -0.60
C VAL A 46 7.75 9.91 -1.08
N ALA A 47 7.53 11.19 -1.32
CA ALA A 47 6.27 11.67 -1.89
C ALA A 47 6.03 11.06 -3.29
N ASP A 48 7.07 10.98 -4.13
CA ASP A 48 7.01 10.35 -5.44
C ASP A 48 6.67 8.84 -5.34
N ASP A 49 7.20 8.12 -4.34
CA ASP A 49 6.81 6.73 -4.05
C ASP A 49 5.30 6.64 -3.77
N PHE A 50 4.78 7.45 -2.84
CA PHE A 50 3.36 7.46 -2.52
C PHE A 50 2.47 7.78 -3.72
N GLU A 51 2.84 8.77 -4.54
CA GLU A 51 2.08 9.16 -5.73
C GLU A 51 2.04 8.04 -6.78
N ARG A 52 3.17 7.34 -7.00
CA ARG A 52 3.22 6.18 -7.89
C ARG A 52 2.36 5.03 -7.37
N GLU A 53 2.45 4.74 -6.08
CA GLU A 53 1.70 3.66 -5.45
C GLU A 53 0.19 3.94 -5.44
N VAL A 54 -0.23 5.20 -5.33
CA VAL A 54 -1.63 5.60 -5.51
C VAL A 54 -2.14 5.24 -6.91
N ALA A 55 -1.34 5.47 -7.96
CA ALA A 55 -1.73 5.14 -9.32
C ALA A 55 -1.87 3.62 -9.53
N VAL A 56 -0.97 2.83 -8.91
CA VAL A 56 -1.07 1.36 -8.89
C VAL A 56 -2.35 0.92 -8.17
N LEU A 57 -2.61 1.44 -6.97
CA LEU A 57 -3.81 1.12 -6.19
C LEU A 57 -5.09 1.48 -6.94
N ASP A 58 -5.12 2.61 -7.65
CA ASP A 58 -6.26 3.00 -8.49
C ASP A 58 -6.54 1.95 -9.58
N SER A 59 -5.50 1.44 -10.23
CA SER A 59 -5.63 0.40 -11.25
C SER A 59 -6.18 -0.92 -10.68
N ILE A 60 -5.67 -1.35 -9.52
CA ILE A 60 -6.08 -2.60 -8.87
C ILE A 60 -7.52 -2.49 -8.37
N VAL A 61 -7.87 -1.38 -7.71
CA VAL A 61 -9.24 -1.14 -7.24
C VAL A 61 -10.22 -1.11 -8.41
N ALA A 62 -9.86 -0.48 -9.54
CA ALA A 62 -10.70 -0.48 -10.73
C ALA A 62 -10.88 -1.89 -11.31
N ALA A 63 -9.82 -2.68 -11.42
CA ALA A 63 -9.86 -4.06 -11.88
C ALA A 63 -10.76 -4.92 -10.97
N ASN A 64 -10.55 -4.86 -9.66
CA ASN A 64 -11.33 -5.63 -8.69
C ASN A 64 -12.81 -5.23 -8.69
N ARG A 65 -13.12 -3.94 -8.82
CA ARG A 65 -14.51 -3.47 -8.97
C ARG A 65 -15.17 -3.94 -10.26
N GLY A 66 -14.44 -3.91 -11.38
CA GLY A 66 -14.93 -4.42 -12.66
C GLY A 66 -15.29 -5.91 -12.57
N ARG A 67 -14.47 -6.68 -11.86
CA ARG A 67 -14.71 -8.10 -11.59
C ARG A 67 -16.01 -8.34 -10.81
N TYR A 68 -16.28 -7.59 -9.74
CA TYR A 68 -17.56 -7.75 -9.03
C TYR A 68 -18.78 -7.58 -9.93
N VAL A 69 -18.71 -6.67 -10.90
CA VAL A 69 -19.81 -6.47 -11.85
C VAL A 69 -19.98 -7.69 -12.75
N VAL A 70 -18.87 -8.21 -13.29
CA VAL A 70 -18.85 -9.41 -14.15
C VAL A 70 -19.32 -10.64 -13.37
N GLU A 71 -18.82 -10.85 -12.16
CA GLU A 71 -19.16 -11.98 -11.29
C GLU A 71 -20.62 -11.91 -10.84
N THR A 72 -21.12 -10.73 -10.48
CA THR A 72 -22.55 -10.54 -10.18
C THR A 72 -23.42 -10.83 -11.41
N ALA A 73 -22.99 -10.43 -12.60
CA ALA A 73 -23.70 -10.74 -13.85
C ALA A 73 -23.67 -12.24 -14.15
N PHE A 74 -22.55 -12.91 -13.91
CA PHE A 74 -22.39 -14.35 -14.03
C PHE A 74 -23.30 -15.12 -13.07
N LEU A 75 -23.38 -14.71 -11.80
CA LEU A 75 -24.28 -15.31 -10.81
C LEU A 75 -25.75 -15.17 -11.19
N ARG A 76 -26.14 -14.02 -11.74
CA ARG A 76 -27.51 -13.81 -12.23
C ARG A 76 -27.81 -14.64 -13.47
N ALA A 77 -26.85 -14.77 -14.38
CA ALA A 77 -26.98 -15.57 -15.59
C ALA A 77 -27.13 -17.08 -15.31
N THR A 78 -26.65 -17.52 -14.14
CA THR A 78 -26.68 -18.93 -13.69
C THR A 78 -27.83 -19.22 -12.71
N ASP A 79 -28.67 -18.22 -12.40
CA ASP A 79 -29.81 -18.37 -11.50
C ASP A 79 -30.93 -19.24 -12.12
N ALA A 80 -31.57 -20.05 -11.29
CA ALA A 80 -32.60 -21.00 -11.72
C ALA A 80 -33.87 -20.24 -12.13
N GLY A 81 -34.03 -20.01 -13.43
CA GLY A 81 -35.14 -19.22 -14.00
C GLY A 81 -34.70 -18.03 -14.85
N ALA A 82 -33.39 -17.74 -14.94
CA ALA A 82 -32.85 -16.81 -15.91
C ALA A 82 -33.01 -17.36 -17.34
N ALA A 83 -33.26 -16.48 -18.32
CA ALA A 83 -33.34 -16.84 -19.74
C ALA A 83 -32.11 -17.64 -20.15
N THR A 84 -32.23 -18.53 -21.15
CA THR A 84 -31.14 -19.38 -21.65
C THR A 84 -29.93 -18.55 -22.10
N VAL A 85 -28.99 -18.33 -21.19
CA VAL A 85 -27.68 -17.75 -21.49
C VAL A 85 -26.84 -18.83 -22.16
N SER A 86 -26.28 -18.53 -23.33
CA SER A 86 -25.44 -19.48 -24.08
C SER A 86 -24.20 -19.88 -23.27
N ALA A 87 -23.77 -21.13 -23.37
CA ALA A 87 -22.53 -21.63 -22.76
C ALA A 87 -21.30 -20.76 -23.11
N ASP A 88 -21.18 -20.25 -24.33
CA ASP A 88 -20.09 -19.33 -24.75
C ASP A 88 -20.06 -18.00 -23.99
N SER A 89 -21.22 -17.51 -23.55
CA SER A 89 -21.31 -16.28 -22.77
C SER A 89 -20.95 -16.55 -21.31
N ILE A 90 -21.34 -17.71 -20.78
CA ILE A 90 -20.96 -18.18 -19.44
C ILE A 90 -19.43 -18.41 -19.37
N ALA A 91 -18.84 -19.06 -20.38
CA ALA A 91 -17.39 -19.31 -20.44
C ALA A 91 -16.58 -18.00 -20.54
N ARG A 92 -17.05 -17.02 -21.31
CA ARG A 92 -16.41 -15.69 -21.39
C ARG A 92 -16.48 -14.93 -20.06
N LEU A 93 -17.61 -14.99 -19.36
CA LEU A 93 -17.74 -14.37 -18.04
C LEU A 93 -16.84 -15.05 -17.01
N ALA A 94 -16.77 -16.38 -17.01
CA ALA A 94 -15.90 -17.15 -16.10
C ALA A 94 -14.40 -16.84 -16.33
N ALA A 95 -13.96 -16.75 -17.59
CA ALA A 95 -12.57 -16.37 -17.89
C ALA A 95 -12.20 -14.97 -17.37
N MET A 96 -13.19 -14.07 -17.20
CA MET A 96 -12.98 -12.71 -16.69
C MET A 96 -12.98 -12.63 -15.15
N THR A 97 -13.35 -13.69 -14.43
CA THR A 97 -13.42 -13.71 -12.96
C THR A 97 -12.16 -14.28 -12.28
N GLU A 98 -11.24 -14.93 -13.02
CA GLU A 98 -10.13 -15.70 -12.41
C GLU A 98 -8.96 -14.85 -11.86
N ASP A 99 -8.54 -13.79 -12.55
CA ASP A 99 -7.30 -13.04 -12.22
C ASP A 99 -7.42 -11.88 -11.20
N HIS A 100 -7.72 -12.18 -9.92
CA HIS A 100 -7.77 -11.13 -8.88
C HIS A 100 -6.41 -10.46 -8.69
N GLN A 101 -6.36 -9.13 -8.86
CA GLN A 101 -5.11 -8.41 -8.74
C GLN A 101 -4.76 -8.20 -7.27
N ILE A 102 -3.55 -8.64 -6.92
CA ILE A 102 -2.94 -8.49 -5.61
C ILE A 102 -2.05 -7.24 -5.63
N TYR A 103 -2.12 -6.46 -4.56
CA TYR A 103 -1.22 -5.34 -4.35
C TYR A 103 0.14 -5.80 -3.80
N ASP A 104 1.22 -5.40 -4.46
CA ASP A 104 2.61 -5.63 -4.07
C ASP A 104 3.31 -4.26 -3.90
N PRO A 105 3.38 -3.72 -2.67
CA PRO A 105 3.84 -2.35 -2.43
C PRO A 105 5.33 -2.15 -2.67
N SER A 106 5.72 -1.05 -3.33
CA SER A 106 7.13 -0.67 -3.53
C SER A 106 7.46 0.73 -3.02
N PHE A 107 8.14 0.82 -1.87
CA PHE A 107 8.49 2.10 -1.23
C PHE A 107 10.00 2.24 -0.97
N GLY A 108 10.80 2.26 -2.04
CA GLY A 108 12.26 2.29 -1.94
C GLY A 108 12.83 3.51 -1.21
N ALA A 109 12.30 4.70 -1.47
CA ALA A 109 12.75 5.93 -0.82
C ALA A 109 12.34 5.97 0.66
N LEU A 110 11.14 5.46 1.00
CA LEU A 110 10.71 5.36 2.38
C LEU A 110 11.57 4.37 3.15
N SER A 111 11.86 3.19 2.57
CA SER A 111 12.79 2.23 3.17
C SER A 111 14.16 2.84 3.41
N ALA A 112 14.68 3.62 2.45
CA ALA A 112 15.94 4.34 2.63
C ALA A 112 15.87 5.35 3.79
N LEU A 113 14.81 6.17 3.86
CA LEU A 113 14.58 7.14 4.93
C LEU A 113 14.51 6.49 6.33
N LEU A 114 13.80 5.38 6.44
CA LEU A 114 13.65 4.63 7.69
C LEU A 114 14.99 3.98 8.10
N SER A 115 15.67 3.32 7.16
CA SER A 115 16.91 2.59 7.44
C SER A 115 18.09 3.50 7.76
N SER A 116 18.13 4.72 7.21
CA SER A 116 19.21 5.68 7.44
C SER A 116 19.04 6.51 8.72
N GLY A 117 17.99 6.29 9.52
CA GLY A 117 17.64 7.16 10.64
C GLY A 117 17.18 8.56 10.24
N GLY A 118 16.90 8.82 8.95
CA GLY A 118 16.60 10.15 8.43
C GLY A 118 15.30 10.76 8.99
N LEU A 119 14.43 9.94 9.58
CA LEU A 119 13.25 10.41 10.30
C LEU A 119 13.57 11.33 11.48
N GLU A 120 14.72 11.18 12.13
CA GLU A 120 15.10 12.05 13.26
C GLU A 120 15.27 13.51 12.82
N SER A 121 15.73 13.71 11.59
CA SER A 121 15.94 15.02 10.96
C SER A 121 14.65 15.66 10.40
N VAL A 122 13.49 14.97 10.48
CA VAL A 122 12.19 15.52 10.06
C VAL A 122 11.59 16.29 11.21
N ASP A 123 11.54 17.62 11.13
CA ASP A 123 11.15 18.51 12.23
C ASP A 123 9.66 18.38 12.62
N ASP A 124 8.78 17.90 11.73
CA ASP A 124 7.34 17.69 12.00
C ASP A 124 7.11 16.34 12.72
N PRO A 125 6.72 16.33 14.02
CA PRO A 125 6.51 15.10 14.78
C PRO A 125 5.32 14.28 14.30
N ASP A 126 4.30 14.90 13.69
CA ASP A 126 3.15 14.19 13.15
C ASP A 126 3.51 13.47 11.85
N LEU A 127 4.21 14.17 10.94
CA LEU A 127 4.72 13.56 9.72
C LEU A 127 5.66 12.39 10.03
N ARG A 128 6.59 12.59 10.97
CA ARG A 128 7.52 11.56 11.42
C ARG A 128 6.79 10.30 11.92
N ARG A 129 5.77 10.47 12.76
CA ARG A 129 4.97 9.36 13.30
C ARG A 129 4.24 8.60 12.20
N ARG A 130 3.64 9.31 11.23
CA ARG A 130 2.90 8.66 10.13
C ARG A 130 3.83 7.89 9.18
N LEU A 131 4.99 8.46 8.84
CA LEU A 131 5.99 7.78 8.01
C LEU A 131 6.56 6.53 8.71
N ALA A 132 6.82 6.62 10.02
CA ALA A 132 7.26 5.48 10.82
C ALA A 132 6.20 4.39 10.96
N GLY A 133 4.91 4.76 10.97
CA GLY A 133 3.79 3.83 11.09
C GLY A 133 3.39 3.15 9.77
N TRP A 134 3.78 3.70 8.62
CA TRP A 134 3.37 3.18 7.31
C TRP A 134 3.67 1.68 7.08
N PRO A 135 4.85 1.15 7.47
CA PRO A 135 5.11 -0.29 7.32
C PRO A 135 4.11 -1.18 8.07
N ALA A 136 3.61 -0.74 9.23
CA ALA A 136 2.61 -1.50 9.98
C ALA A 136 1.28 -1.56 9.22
N GLU A 137 0.89 -0.46 8.57
CA GLU A 137 -0.33 -0.41 7.76
C GLU A 137 -0.28 -1.35 6.55
N LEU A 138 0.90 -1.48 5.92
CA LEU A 138 1.11 -2.42 4.82
C LEU A 138 1.08 -3.88 5.31
N LEU A 139 1.65 -4.15 6.48
CA LEU A 139 1.61 -5.48 7.10
C LEU A 139 0.18 -5.88 7.46
N ASP A 140 -0.60 -4.95 8.02
CA ASP A 140 -2.01 -5.17 8.34
C ASP A 140 -2.82 -5.51 7.07
N LEU A 141 -2.60 -4.77 5.98
CA LEU A 141 -3.21 -5.08 4.68
C LEU A 141 -2.81 -6.47 4.17
N GLU A 142 -1.51 -6.82 4.25
CA GLU A 142 -1.02 -8.13 3.80
C GLU A 142 -1.63 -9.27 4.65
N TRP A 143 -1.86 -9.03 5.94
CA TRP A 143 -2.50 -9.99 6.83
C TRP A 143 -3.99 -10.13 6.54
N GLU A 144 -4.71 -9.03 6.37
CA GLU A 144 -6.12 -9.02 5.96
C GLU A 144 -6.30 -9.76 4.63
N GLN A 145 -5.40 -9.51 3.67
CA GLN A 145 -5.35 -10.20 2.39
C GLN A 145 -5.13 -11.70 2.55
N ARG A 146 -4.12 -12.12 3.32
CA ARG A 146 -3.84 -13.55 3.55
C ARG A 146 -5.01 -14.25 4.22
N GLN A 147 -5.60 -13.64 5.25
CA GLN A 147 -6.79 -14.20 5.90
C GLN A 147 -7.96 -14.34 4.93
N ALA A 148 -8.11 -13.39 3.99
CA ALA A 148 -9.13 -13.48 2.97
C ALA A 148 -8.94 -14.70 2.07
N PHE A 149 -7.72 -14.94 1.59
CA PHE A 149 -7.41 -16.11 0.77
C PHE A 149 -7.47 -17.42 1.54
N ASP A 150 -6.92 -17.49 2.75
CA ASP A 150 -6.92 -18.71 3.57
C ASP A 150 -8.35 -19.15 3.94
N ALA A 151 -9.24 -18.21 4.24
CA ALA A 151 -10.63 -18.51 4.54
C ALA A 151 -11.36 -19.08 3.32
N VAL A 152 -11.06 -18.54 2.12
CA VAL A 152 -11.57 -19.07 0.85
C VAL A 152 -11.11 -20.50 0.64
N ASP A 153 -9.81 -20.75 0.75
CA ASP A 153 -9.24 -22.09 0.55
C ASP A 153 -9.80 -23.10 1.56
N GLY A 154 -9.95 -22.70 2.83
CA GLY A 154 -10.55 -23.54 3.87
C GLY A 154 -12.03 -23.88 3.61
N VAL A 155 -12.82 -22.93 3.11
CA VAL A 155 -14.21 -23.17 2.70
C VAL A 155 -14.26 -24.10 1.49
N LEU A 156 -13.42 -23.87 0.47
CA LEU A 156 -13.35 -24.72 -0.71
C LEU A 156 -13.00 -26.17 -0.35
N GLU A 157 -11.96 -26.37 0.47
CA GLU A 157 -11.54 -27.70 0.93
C GLU A 157 -12.65 -28.38 1.75
N SER A 158 -13.35 -27.64 2.62
CA SER A 158 -14.49 -28.18 3.39
C SER A 158 -15.65 -28.63 2.48
N LEU A 159 -15.96 -27.85 1.44
CA LEU A 159 -16.98 -28.22 0.45
C LEU A 159 -16.59 -29.47 -0.35
N ILE A 160 -15.30 -29.63 -0.66
CA ILE A 160 -14.76 -30.83 -1.31
C ILE A 160 -14.88 -32.05 -0.40
N GLN A 161 -14.50 -31.93 0.87
CA GLN A 161 -14.58 -33.02 1.85
C GLN A 161 -16.01 -33.48 2.11
N LEU A 162 -16.98 -32.56 2.09
CA LEU A 162 -18.40 -32.85 2.24
C LEU A 162 -19.02 -33.46 0.96
N GLY A 163 -18.26 -33.62 -0.13
CA GLY A 163 -18.76 -34.12 -1.41
C GLY A 163 -19.70 -33.15 -2.12
N LEU A 164 -19.79 -31.91 -1.62
CA LEU A 164 -20.58 -30.82 -2.21
C LEU A 164 -19.86 -30.16 -3.40
N MET A 165 -18.58 -30.50 -3.58
CA MET A 165 -17.72 -30.08 -4.69
C MET A 165 -16.76 -31.21 -5.06
N SER A 166 -16.47 -31.38 -6.35
CA SER A 166 -15.39 -32.25 -6.83
C SER A 166 -14.11 -31.44 -7.00
N ARG A 167 -12.94 -31.99 -6.64
CA ARG A 167 -11.66 -31.42 -7.11
C ARG A 167 -11.68 -31.35 -8.63
N VAL A 168 -11.58 -30.15 -9.18
CA VAL A 168 -11.35 -29.96 -10.61
C VAL A 168 -9.85 -30.20 -10.82
N GLU A 169 -9.48 -31.44 -11.12
CA GLU A 169 -8.07 -31.85 -11.26
C GLU A 169 -7.44 -31.35 -12.57
N SER A 170 -8.23 -30.88 -13.54
CA SER A 170 -7.76 -30.15 -14.72
C SER A 170 -8.89 -29.38 -15.40
N ILE A 171 -8.60 -28.16 -15.87
CA ILE A 171 -9.54 -27.32 -16.65
C ILE A 171 -9.54 -27.70 -18.14
N ASP A 172 -8.55 -28.47 -18.59
CA ASP A 172 -8.12 -28.42 -20.00
C ASP A 172 -8.85 -29.31 -21.02
N GLU A 173 -9.89 -30.08 -20.68
CA GLU A 173 -10.53 -30.91 -21.73
C GLU A 173 -12.04 -31.15 -21.63
N TYR A 174 -12.71 -30.72 -20.55
CA TYR A 174 -14.11 -31.10 -20.28
C TYR A 174 -15.00 -29.96 -19.72
N TRP A 175 -14.69 -28.71 -20.06
CA TRP A 175 -15.38 -27.55 -19.50
C TRP A 175 -16.89 -27.45 -19.81
N PRO A 176 -17.41 -27.70 -21.04
CA PRO A 176 -18.80 -27.34 -21.34
C PRO A 176 -19.86 -28.17 -20.61
N THR A 177 -19.63 -29.47 -20.42
CA THR A 177 -20.71 -30.42 -20.04
C THR A 177 -20.90 -30.59 -18.53
N ARG A 178 -19.84 -30.41 -17.72
CA ARG A 178 -19.96 -30.48 -16.24
C ARG A 178 -20.41 -29.15 -15.62
N VAL A 179 -20.10 -28.04 -16.28
CA VAL A 179 -20.37 -26.68 -15.79
C VAL A 179 -21.87 -26.41 -15.69
N GLU A 180 -22.71 -26.79 -16.67
CA GLU A 180 -24.16 -26.56 -16.57
C GLU A 180 -24.81 -27.22 -15.33
N ALA A 181 -24.32 -28.39 -14.91
CA ALA A 181 -24.83 -29.10 -13.73
C ALA A 181 -24.30 -28.48 -12.42
N SER A 182 -23.02 -28.11 -12.39
CA SER A 182 -22.39 -27.47 -11.22
C SER A 182 -22.84 -26.02 -11.00
N LEU A 183 -23.07 -25.24 -12.06
CA LEU A 183 -23.55 -23.85 -11.97
C LEU A 183 -24.97 -23.73 -11.43
N ARG A 184 -25.79 -24.77 -11.59
CA ARG A 184 -27.17 -24.82 -11.09
C ARG A 184 -27.26 -25.30 -9.64
N SER A 185 -26.15 -25.74 -9.03
CA SER A 185 -26.17 -26.20 -7.64
C SER A 185 -26.27 -25.01 -6.66
N PRO A 186 -27.02 -25.15 -5.56
CA PRO A 186 -27.02 -24.16 -4.48
C PRO A 186 -25.61 -23.89 -3.90
N SER A 187 -24.76 -24.93 -3.84
CA SER A 187 -23.39 -24.85 -3.33
C SER A 187 -22.49 -23.93 -4.16
N HIS A 188 -22.74 -23.79 -5.47
CA HIS A 188 -22.01 -22.85 -6.32
C HIS A 188 -22.36 -21.38 -5.99
N ARG A 189 -23.63 -21.06 -5.76
CA ARG A 189 -24.04 -19.69 -5.42
C ARG A 189 -23.54 -19.22 -4.07
N GLU A 190 -23.58 -20.11 -3.07
CA GLU A 190 -23.09 -19.81 -1.73
C GLU A 190 -21.57 -19.56 -1.75
N ARG A 191 -20.82 -20.34 -2.53
CA ARG A 191 -19.37 -20.17 -2.75
C ARG A 191 -19.03 -18.80 -3.35
N GLU A 192 -19.66 -18.47 -4.46
CA GLU A 192 -19.41 -17.22 -5.18
C GLU A 192 -19.85 -16.00 -4.34
N SER A 193 -20.91 -16.13 -3.53
CA SER A 193 -21.33 -15.07 -2.61
C SER A 193 -20.29 -14.79 -1.52
N LEU A 194 -19.65 -15.84 -0.98
CA LEU A 194 -18.58 -15.71 0.01
C LEU A 194 -17.30 -15.13 -0.60
N LEU A 195 -16.86 -15.64 -1.75
CA LEU A 195 -15.72 -15.09 -2.51
C LEU A 195 -15.91 -13.59 -2.75
N ASN A 196 -17.08 -13.20 -3.27
CA ASN A 196 -17.42 -11.80 -3.50
C ASN A 196 -17.32 -10.94 -2.24
N LEU A 197 -17.81 -11.42 -1.09
CA LEU A 197 -17.74 -10.68 0.16
C LEU A 197 -16.28 -10.45 0.58
N MET A 198 -15.45 -11.50 0.52
CA MET A 198 -14.06 -11.43 0.95
C MET A 198 -13.23 -10.50 0.06
N TYR A 199 -13.38 -10.63 -1.25
CA TYR A 199 -12.70 -9.75 -2.18
C TYR A 199 -13.16 -8.28 -2.01
N ARG A 200 -14.46 -8.03 -1.77
CA ARG A 200 -14.97 -6.68 -1.54
C ARG A 200 -14.32 -6.03 -0.33
N LEU A 201 -14.20 -6.77 0.78
CA LEU A 201 -13.50 -6.29 1.98
C LEU A 201 -12.06 -5.91 1.66
N TYR A 202 -11.32 -6.79 0.96
CA TYR A 202 -9.95 -6.48 0.51
C TYR A 202 -9.89 -5.21 -0.37
N THR A 203 -10.82 -5.05 -1.30
CA THR A 203 -10.88 -3.85 -2.15
C THR A 203 -11.16 -2.58 -1.35
N ASP A 204 -11.99 -2.66 -0.30
CA ASP A 204 -12.23 -1.54 0.60
C ASP A 204 -10.98 -1.18 1.42
N ASP A 205 -10.20 -2.19 1.85
CA ASP A 205 -8.91 -1.98 2.51
C ASP A 205 -7.87 -1.34 1.58
N LEU A 206 -7.84 -1.73 0.30
CA LEU A 206 -7.02 -1.05 -0.71
C LEU A 206 -7.43 0.43 -0.88
N VAL A 207 -8.72 0.74 -0.89
CA VAL A 207 -9.22 2.12 -0.95
C VAL A 207 -8.80 2.92 0.29
N ARG A 208 -8.83 2.29 1.47
CA ARG A 208 -8.36 2.89 2.74
C ARG A 208 -6.87 3.23 2.66
N ILE A 209 -6.04 2.28 2.22
CA ILE A 209 -4.58 2.46 2.07
C ILE A 209 -4.28 3.55 1.03
N ARG A 210 -4.96 3.53 -0.11
CA ARG A 210 -4.84 4.55 -1.15
C ARG A 210 -5.14 5.95 -0.65
N ARG A 211 -6.20 6.14 0.16
CA ARG A 211 -6.52 7.44 0.75
C ARG A 211 -5.40 7.93 1.67
N ARG A 212 -4.87 7.05 2.52
CA ARG A 212 -3.78 7.39 3.44
C ARG A 212 -2.49 7.72 2.68
N ALA A 213 -2.19 7.02 1.58
CA ALA A 213 -1.06 7.32 0.71
C ALA A 213 -1.18 8.73 0.09
N VAL A 214 -2.35 9.10 -0.42
CA VAL A 214 -2.62 10.46 -0.93
C VAL A 214 -2.42 11.52 0.16
N ASP A 215 -2.97 11.29 1.35
CA ASP A 215 -2.86 12.23 2.47
C ASP A 215 -1.39 12.41 2.89
N LEU A 216 -0.61 11.32 2.91
CA LEU A 216 0.82 11.35 3.22
C LEU A 216 1.63 12.08 2.15
N ALA A 217 1.42 11.79 0.87
CA ALA A 217 2.07 12.51 -0.23
C ALA A 217 1.81 14.01 -0.12
N ALA A 218 0.54 14.42 0.03
CA ALA A 218 0.16 15.82 0.18
C ALA A 218 0.80 16.48 1.41
N ARG A 219 0.85 15.77 2.55
CA ARG A 219 1.50 16.28 3.77
C ARG A 219 3.01 16.46 3.59
N ILE A 220 3.68 15.55 2.90
CA ILE A 220 5.11 15.68 2.62
C ILE A 220 5.36 16.88 1.70
N ARG A 221 4.59 17.04 0.62
CA ARG A 221 4.70 18.19 -0.29
C ARG A 221 4.50 19.52 0.46
N SER A 222 3.47 19.60 1.30
CA SER A 222 3.22 20.79 2.13
C SER A 222 4.35 21.07 3.13
N TYR A 223 4.96 20.03 3.72
CA TYR A 223 6.12 20.18 4.59
C TYR A 223 7.32 20.75 3.83
N LEU A 224 7.58 20.28 2.60
CA LEU A 224 8.66 20.75 1.76
C LEU A 224 8.49 22.20 1.28
N GLU A 225 7.25 22.65 1.06
CA GLU A 225 6.95 24.04 0.69
C GLU A 225 7.12 25.03 1.86
N GLY A 226 7.00 24.53 3.10
CA GLY A 226 7.12 25.33 4.32
C GLY A 226 8.50 25.33 4.97
N ALA A 227 9.43 24.49 4.51
CA ALA A 227 10.79 24.31 5.04
C ALA A 227 11.82 25.20 4.31
#